data_AF-A0AAW3X1D9-F1
#
_entry.id   AF-A0AAW3X1D9-F1
#
_cell.length_a   1.000
_cell.length_b   1.000
_cell.length_c   1.000
_cell.angle_alpha   90.00
_cell.angle_beta   90.00
_cell.angle_gamma   90.00
#
_symmetry.space_group_name_H-M   'P 1'
#
loop_
_entity.id
_entity.type
_entity.pdbx_description
1 polymer ?
#
loop_
_entity_poly.entity_id
_entity_poly.type
_entity_poly.pdbx_seq_one_letter_code
_entity_poly.pdbx_strand_id
1 'polypeptide(L)'
;MKLFSQNICQIVTLTAAALFSAHSLASVVVSGTRVIYPSDAKEVSVKISNVGPSPVLLQSWIDNGDANAKPAAIKVPFVLTPPMNRVEPGKGQTLRISYAGGTLPMDKESVFWLNVLEVPAKSQAATGENKLQMAFRTRIKLFYRPKGLEGNANDAAKAVTWSTQGGKVQANNPTPYYVSFVNLSVNGKKLDNAMVPPRSNLALNLPGNAGSKISTSFVNDYGAVIPIDAVIR
;
A
#
# COMPACT_ATOMS: atom_id res chain seq x y z
N MET A 1 45.20 16.75 30.09
CA MET A 1 44.76 17.51 28.89
C MET A 1 44.48 16.64 27.65
N LYS A 2 45.16 15.52 27.39
CA LYS A 2 44.93 14.68 26.19
C LYS A 2 43.55 13.97 26.14
N LEU A 3 43.04 13.50 27.29
CA LEU A 3 41.72 12.82 27.38
C LEU A 3 40.53 13.75 27.06
N PHE A 4 40.62 15.03 27.41
CA PHE A 4 39.56 16.02 27.13
C PHE A 4 39.46 16.34 25.64
N SER A 5 40.60 16.35 24.93
CA SER A 5 40.67 16.58 23.47
C SER A 5 40.12 15.41 22.66
N GLN A 6 40.33 14.16 23.12
CA GLN A 6 39.79 12.97 22.45
C GLN A 6 38.26 12.90 22.51
N ASN A 7 37.66 13.24 23.67
CA ASN A 7 36.22 13.22 23.84
C ASN A 7 35.52 14.30 23.00
N ILE A 8 36.14 15.48 22.84
CA ILE A 8 35.64 16.55 21.95
C ILE A 8 35.69 16.09 20.48
N CYS A 9 36.78 15.44 20.06
CA CYS A 9 36.92 14.93 18.70
C CYS A 9 35.88 13.83 18.39
N GLN A 10 35.60 12.93 19.35
CA GLN A 10 34.56 11.90 19.21
C GLN A 10 33.15 12.49 19.14
N ILE A 11 32.83 13.50 19.96
CA ILE A 11 31.51 14.18 19.93
C ILE A 11 31.31 14.92 18.60
N VAL A 12 32.33 15.61 18.09
CA VAL A 12 32.27 16.28 16.78
C VAL A 12 32.06 15.28 15.64
N THR A 13 32.74 14.12 15.70
CA THR A 13 32.60 13.07 14.69
C THR A 13 31.20 12.42 14.72
N LEU A 14 30.64 12.18 15.91
CA LEU A 14 29.28 11.62 16.06
C LEU A 14 28.19 12.61 15.57
N THR A 15 28.39 13.91 15.82
CA THR A 15 27.45 14.97 15.39
C THR A 15 27.49 15.17 13.87
N ALA A 16 28.67 15.06 13.25
CA ALA A 16 28.83 15.13 11.79
C ALA A 16 28.16 13.95 11.06
N ALA A 17 28.20 12.74 11.64
CA ALA A 17 27.54 11.56 11.05
C ALA A 17 26.01 11.65 11.08
N ALA A 18 25.41 12.31 12.08
CA ALA A 18 23.96 12.50 12.17
C ALA A 18 23.40 13.46 11.10
N LEU A 19 24.24 14.37 10.58
CA LEU A 19 23.87 15.32 9.53
C LEU A 19 23.84 14.71 8.12
N PHE A 20 24.35 13.49 7.93
CA PHE A 20 24.24 12.72 6.68
C PHE A 20 23.03 11.79 6.64
N SER A 21 21.91 12.23 7.21
CA SER A 21 20.63 11.55 7.01
C SER A 21 20.25 11.67 5.53
N ALA A 22 20.51 10.61 4.76
CA ALA A 22 20.16 10.54 3.35
C ALA A 22 18.66 10.77 3.18
N HIS A 23 18.27 11.93 2.64
CA HIS A 23 16.89 12.18 2.24
C HIS A 23 16.51 11.14 1.19
N SER A 24 15.52 10.30 1.53
CA SER A 24 14.89 9.39 0.58
C SER A 24 14.28 10.22 -0.56
N LEU A 25 14.85 10.11 -1.76
CA LEU A 25 14.43 10.83 -2.97
C LEU A 25 13.19 10.18 -3.61
N ALA A 26 12.10 10.03 -2.87
CA ALA A 26 10.81 9.79 -3.50
C ALA A 26 10.31 11.14 -4.03
N SER A 27 10.17 11.29 -5.34
CA SER A 27 9.65 12.55 -5.88
C SER A 27 8.15 12.64 -5.65
N VAL A 28 7.41 11.54 -5.78
CA VAL A 28 5.95 11.54 -5.68
C VAL A 28 5.45 10.81 -4.43
N VAL A 29 4.56 11.49 -3.70
CA VAL A 29 3.88 10.95 -2.51
C VAL A 29 2.37 10.93 -2.76
N VAL A 30 1.76 9.76 -2.62
CA VAL A 30 0.29 9.59 -2.64
C VAL A 30 -0.25 9.74 -1.22
N SER A 31 -1.31 10.52 -1.04
CA SER A 31 -1.96 10.71 0.26
C SER A 31 -2.73 9.45 0.64
N GLY A 32 -2.22 8.73 1.64
CA GLY A 32 -2.79 7.46 2.10
C GLY A 32 -2.21 6.23 1.39
N THR A 33 -2.42 5.06 1.97
CA THR A 33 -1.91 3.77 1.47
C THR A 33 -3.01 2.90 0.85
N ARG A 34 -4.23 3.44 0.76
CA ARG A 34 -5.42 2.83 0.17
C ARG A 34 -6.50 3.88 -0.05
N VAL A 35 -7.46 3.54 -0.89
CA VAL A 35 -8.63 4.35 -1.19
C VAL A 35 -9.87 3.53 -0.86
N ILE A 36 -10.80 4.11 -0.09
CA ILE A 36 -12.14 3.56 0.12
C ILE A 36 -13.09 4.35 -0.78
N TYR A 37 -13.82 3.64 -1.64
CA TYR A 37 -14.88 4.19 -2.48
C TYR A 37 -16.24 3.72 -1.93
N PRO A 38 -16.98 4.55 -1.18
CA PRO A 38 -18.35 4.23 -0.78
C PRO A 38 -19.26 4.15 -2.00
N SER A 39 -20.13 3.14 -2.08
CA SER A 39 -21.00 2.93 -3.25
C SER A 39 -21.97 4.08 -3.53
N ASP A 40 -22.30 4.88 -2.51
CA ASP A 40 -23.18 6.06 -2.63
C ASP A 40 -22.43 7.37 -2.92
N ALA A 41 -21.10 7.32 -3.04
CA ALA A 41 -20.29 8.46 -3.45
C ALA A 41 -20.31 8.62 -4.98
N LYS A 42 -20.46 9.87 -5.45
CA LYS A 42 -20.33 10.22 -6.87
C LYS A 42 -18.89 10.11 -7.37
N GLU A 43 -17.95 10.52 -6.52
CA GLU A 43 -16.52 10.44 -6.76
C GLU A 43 -15.75 10.46 -5.43
N VAL A 44 -14.50 9.99 -5.46
CA VAL A 44 -13.52 10.14 -4.38
C VAL A 44 -12.26 10.79 -4.92
N SER A 45 -11.58 11.57 -4.08
CA SER A 45 -10.36 12.29 -4.45
C SER A 45 -9.13 11.70 -3.77
N VAL A 46 -8.04 11.58 -4.53
CA VAL A 46 -6.73 11.18 -4.02
C VAL A 46 -5.73 12.29 -4.30
N LYS A 47 -5.14 12.83 -3.24
CA LYS A 47 -4.12 13.88 -3.36
C LYS A 47 -2.74 13.26 -3.57
N ILE A 48 -1.97 13.84 -4.46
CA ILE A 48 -0.61 13.46 -4.80
C ILE A 48 0.26 14.70 -4.71
N SER A 49 1.48 14.58 -4.21
CA SER A 49 2.44 15.68 -4.11
C SER A 49 3.76 15.30 -4.74
N ASN A 50 4.32 16.18 -5.57
CA ASN A 50 5.72 16.09 -5.98
C ASN A 50 6.58 16.84 -4.95
N VAL A 51 7.22 16.10 -4.05
CA VAL A 51 8.18 16.63 -3.07
C VAL A 51 9.62 16.62 -3.60
N GLY A 52 9.82 16.13 -4.82
CA GLY A 52 11.12 16.11 -5.49
C GLY A 52 11.54 17.46 -6.06
N PRO A 53 12.83 17.63 -6.40
CA PRO A 53 13.39 18.88 -6.89
C PRO A 53 13.13 19.14 -8.38
N SER A 54 12.51 18.20 -9.10
CA SER A 54 12.33 18.25 -10.55
C SER A 54 10.89 17.91 -10.95
N PRO A 55 10.41 18.45 -12.08
CA PRO A 55 9.08 18.12 -12.58
C PRO A 55 9.01 16.64 -12.98
N VAL A 56 7.83 16.05 -12.76
CA VAL A 56 7.54 14.66 -13.12
C VAL A 56 6.31 14.60 -14.01
N LEU A 57 6.27 13.60 -14.89
CA LEU A 57 5.05 13.21 -15.58
C LEU A 57 4.40 12.08 -14.76
N LEU A 58 3.17 12.31 -14.31
CA LEU A 58 2.35 11.29 -13.67
C LEU A 58 1.48 10.60 -14.72
N GLN A 59 1.46 9.27 -14.69
CA GLN A 59 0.46 8.45 -15.37
C GLN A 59 -0.28 7.62 -14.33
N SER A 60 -1.61 7.70 -14.33
CA SER A 60 -2.46 7.06 -13.33
C SER A 60 -3.56 6.22 -13.96
N TRP A 61 -3.79 5.03 -13.42
CA TRP A 61 -4.85 4.12 -13.88
C TRP A 61 -5.30 3.17 -12.77
N ILE A 62 -6.47 2.55 -12.94
CA ILE A 62 -7.01 1.55 -12.02
C ILE A 62 -6.94 0.17 -12.67
N ASP A 63 -6.47 -0.84 -11.94
CA ASP A 63 -6.43 -2.25 -12.36
C ASP A 63 -7.28 -3.18 -11.48
N ASN A 64 -7.50 -4.40 -11.96
CA ASN A 64 -8.34 -5.42 -11.32
C ASN A 64 -7.55 -6.52 -10.58
N GLY A 65 -6.26 -6.31 -10.31
CA GLY A 65 -5.42 -7.25 -9.57
C GLY A 65 -4.15 -7.69 -10.32
N ASP A 66 -4.15 -7.67 -11.65
CA ASP A 66 -2.96 -7.99 -12.43
C ASP A 66 -2.00 -6.79 -12.49
N ALA A 67 -0.87 -6.91 -11.79
CA ALA A 67 0.16 -5.87 -11.76
C ALA A 67 0.82 -5.66 -13.13
N ASN A 68 0.87 -6.68 -13.98
CA ASN A 68 1.60 -6.67 -15.25
C ASN A 68 0.69 -6.35 -16.45
N ALA A 69 -0.62 -6.26 -16.23
CA ALA A 69 -1.57 -5.89 -17.27
C ALA A 69 -1.24 -4.51 -17.84
N LYS A 70 -1.18 -4.43 -19.18
CA LYS A 70 -1.01 -3.15 -19.88
C LYS A 70 -2.25 -2.29 -19.67
N PRO A 71 -2.12 -0.98 -19.37
CA PRO A 71 -3.27 -0.11 -19.11
C PRO A 71 -4.40 -0.19 -20.14
N ALA A 72 -4.06 -0.32 -21.43
CA ALA A 72 -5.04 -0.40 -22.52
C ALA A 72 -5.89 -1.68 -22.53
N ALA A 73 -5.46 -2.75 -21.86
CA ALA A 73 -6.18 -4.03 -21.80
C ALA A 73 -7.07 -4.15 -20.56
N ILE A 74 -6.98 -3.20 -19.63
CA ILE A 74 -7.66 -3.26 -18.35
C ILE A 74 -9.11 -2.81 -18.49
N LYS A 75 -10.04 -3.62 -17.98
CA LYS A 75 -11.45 -3.30 -17.90
C LYS A 75 -11.87 -3.24 -16.44
N VAL A 76 -12.20 -2.04 -15.97
CA VAL A 76 -12.66 -1.76 -14.60
C VAL A 76 -13.82 -0.77 -14.64
N PRO A 77 -14.76 -0.83 -13.68
CA PRO A 77 -15.93 0.04 -13.65
C PRO A 77 -15.63 1.43 -13.05
N PHE A 78 -14.45 1.99 -13.34
CA PHE A 78 -14.03 3.28 -12.79
C PHE A 78 -13.44 4.18 -13.88
N VAL A 79 -13.75 5.47 -13.77
CA VAL A 79 -13.05 6.53 -14.50
C VAL A 79 -12.10 7.23 -13.54
N LEU A 80 -10.87 7.48 -13.99
CA LEU A 80 -9.86 8.23 -13.25
C LEU A 80 -9.48 9.47 -14.04
N THR A 81 -9.42 10.63 -13.37
CA THR A 81 -9.09 11.92 -14.02
C THR A 81 -8.17 12.79 -13.16
N PRO A 82 -7.12 13.41 -13.74
CA PRO A 82 -6.59 13.15 -15.08
C PRO A 82 -5.82 11.83 -15.12
N PRO A 83 -5.84 11.07 -16.23
CA PRO A 83 -5.05 9.85 -16.38
C PRO A 83 -3.55 10.14 -16.60
N MET A 84 -3.21 11.36 -17.04
CA MET A 84 -1.83 11.78 -17.25
C MET A 84 -1.70 13.29 -17.02
N ASN A 85 -0.69 13.72 -16.28
CA ASN A 85 -0.44 15.14 -16.01
C ASN A 85 1.01 15.40 -15.59
N ARG A 86 1.55 16.58 -15.93
CA ARG A 86 2.83 17.05 -15.38
C ARG A 86 2.61 17.65 -13.99
N VAL A 87 3.54 17.41 -13.06
CA VAL A 87 3.53 18.02 -11.72
C VAL A 87 4.88 18.68 -11.46
N GLU A 88 4.86 19.99 -11.23
CA GLU A 88 6.05 20.77 -10.90
C GLU A 88 6.60 20.45 -9.50
N PRO A 89 7.88 20.76 -9.23
CA PRO A 89 8.47 20.63 -7.91
C PRO A 89 7.66 21.34 -6.82
N GLY A 90 7.44 20.67 -5.69
CA GLY A 90 6.69 21.20 -4.55
C GLY A 90 5.19 21.40 -4.80
N LYS A 91 4.66 20.98 -5.96
CA LYS A 91 3.24 21.08 -6.30
C LYS A 91 2.50 19.77 -6.08
N GLY A 92 1.19 19.88 -5.88
CA GLY A 92 0.29 18.74 -5.76
C GLY A 92 -0.63 18.61 -6.96
N GLN A 93 -1.14 17.39 -7.15
CA GLN A 93 -2.22 17.05 -8.06
C GLN A 93 -3.31 16.32 -7.29
N THR A 94 -4.58 16.55 -7.66
CA THR A 94 -5.69 15.72 -7.18
C THR A 94 -6.18 14.83 -8.31
N LEU A 95 -6.20 13.52 -8.07
CA LEU A 95 -6.89 12.55 -8.90
C LEU A 95 -8.33 12.41 -8.42
N ARG A 96 -9.28 12.39 -9.35
CA ARG A 96 -10.69 12.07 -9.10
C ARG A 96 -10.97 10.68 -9.64
N ILE A 97 -11.62 9.86 -8.84
CA ILE A 97 -12.07 8.51 -9.19
C ILE A 97 -13.59 8.52 -9.10
N SER A 98 -14.28 8.14 -10.17
CA SER A 98 -15.73 8.00 -10.20
C SER A 98 -16.12 6.61 -10.69
N TYR A 99 -17.19 6.05 -10.12
CA TYR A 99 -17.74 4.78 -10.55
C TYR A 99 -18.49 4.96 -11.87
N ALA A 100 -18.09 4.21 -12.89
CA ALA A 100 -18.61 4.32 -14.26
C ALA A 100 -19.88 3.48 -14.49
N GLY A 101 -20.37 2.79 -13.46
CA GLY A 101 -21.45 1.81 -13.59
C GLY A 101 -20.93 0.39 -13.82
N GLY A 102 -21.86 -0.55 -13.98
CA GLY A 102 -21.59 -1.99 -14.01
C GLY A 102 -22.16 -2.70 -12.78
N THR A 103 -21.96 -4.01 -12.73
CA THR A 103 -22.48 -4.85 -11.65
C THR A 103 -21.33 -5.28 -10.75
N LEU A 104 -21.38 -4.86 -9.48
CA LEU A 104 -20.49 -5.32 -8.42
C LEU A 104 -21.33 -5.98 -7.31
N PRO A 105 -20.76 -6.93 -6.54
CA PRO A 105 -21.40 -7.44 -5.34
C PRO A 105 -21.79 -6.31 -4.39
N MET A 106 -23.03 -6.36 -3.89
CA MET A 106 -23.56 -5.38 -2.94
C MET A 106 -23.53 -5.87 -1.50
N ASP A 107 -23.20 -7.15 -1.29
CA ASP A 107 -23.17 -7.84 0.00
C ASP A 107 -21.75 -7.97 0.59
N LYS A 108 -20.73 -7.49 -0.13
CA LYS A 108 -19.33 -7.49 0.27
C LYS A 108 -18.51 -6.46 -0.51
N GLU A 109 -17.32 -6.14 0.00
CA GLU A 109 -16.37 -5.32 -0.73
C GLU A 109 -15.87 -5.98 -2.03
N SER A 110 -15.52 -5.14 -3.00
CA SER A 110 -14.71 -5.49 -4.17
C SER A 110 -13.38 -4.75 -4.13
N VAL A 111 -12.29 -5.40 -4.58
CA VAL A 111 -10.95 -4.79 -4.58
C VAL A 111 -10.45 -4.52 -6.00
N PHE A 112 -9.86 -3.35 -6.16
CA PHE A 112 -9.15 -2.85 -7.33
C PHE A 112 -7.82 -2.23 -6.87
N TRP A 113 -7.02 -1.72 -7.80
CA TRP A 113 -5.75 -1.10 -7.47
C TRP A 113 -5.55 0.21 -8.23
N LEU A 114 -5.28 1.28 -7.50
CA LEU A 114 -4.81 2.54 -8.05
C LEU A 114 -3.31 2.47 -8.30
N ASN A 115 -2.91 2.77 -9.52
CA ASN A 115 -1.53 2.87 -9.94
C ASN A 115 -1.19 4.33 -10.24
N VAL A 116 -0.06 4.78 -9.74
CA VAL A 116 0.54 6.08 -10.00
C VAL A 116 1.98 5.84 -10.42
N LEU A 117 2.26 5.98 -11.71
CA LEU A 117 3.59 5.90 -12.28
C LEU A 117 4.18 7.30 -12.38
N GLU A 118 5.30 7.54 -11.71
CA GLU A 118 6.11 8.74 -11.88
C GLU A 118 7.19 8.49 -12.93
N VAL A 119 7.21 9.33 -13.96
CA VAL A 119 8.23 9.32 -15.01
C VAL A 119 9.05 10.62 -14.87
N PRO A 120 10.33 10.55 -14.47
CA PRO A 120 11.15 11.73 -14.32
C PRO A 120 11.46 12.37 -15.67
N ALA A 121 11.69 13.68 -15.66
CA ALA A 121 12.21 14.37 -16.84
C ALA A 121 13.54 13.75 -17.30
N LYS A 122 13.78 13.71 -18.61
CA LYS A 122 15.07 13.28 -19.15
C LYS A 122 16.17 14.21 -18.62
N SER A 123 17.24 13.64 -18.07
CA SER A 123 18.40 14.42 -17.60
C SER A 123 19.08 15.12 -18.78
N GLN A 124 19.43 16.41 -18.65
CA GLN A 124 20.16 17.18 -19.66
C GLN A 124 21.68 17.00 -19.63
N ALA A 125 22.24 15.81 -19.33
CA ALA A 125 23.71 15.70 -19.45
C ALA A 125 24.15 15.39 -20.87
N ALA A 126 25.42 15.69 -21.13
CA ALA A 126 26.05 15.61 -22.43
C ALA A 126 25.90 14.23 -23.07
N THR A 127 25.70 14.24 -24.39
CA THR A 127 25.71 13.07 -25.26
C THR A 127 27.01 12.26 -25.05
N GLY A 128 26.89 10.99 -24.63
CA GLY A 128 28.04 10.07 -24.48
C GLY A 128 28.13 9.35 -23.13
N GLU A 129 27.33 9.74 -22.12
CA GLU A 129 27.30 9.05 -20.83
C GLU A 129 26.29 7.89 -20.79
N ASN A 130 26.71 6.74 -20.27
CA ASN A 130 25.79 5.64 -19.93
C ASN A 130 24.95 6.02 -18.72
N LYS A 131 23.61 5.97 -18.86
CA LYS A 131 22.71 6.35 -17.77
C LYS A 131 21.61 5.34 -17.54
N LEU A 132 21.34 5.12 -16.26
CA LEU A 132 20.17 4.40 -15.78
C LEU A 132 19.14 5.41 -15.29
N GLN A 133 18.00 5.47 -15.97
CA GLN A 133 16.84 6.26 -15.54
C GLN A 133 15.78 5.33 -14.99
N MET A 134 15.34 5.58 -13.76
CA MET A 134 14.32 4.79 -13.08
C MET A 134 12.99 5.55 -13.07
N ALA A 135 11.89 4.80 -13.21
CA ALA A 135 10.53 5.28 -13.00
C ALA A 135 9.92 4.43 -11.88
N PHE A 136 9.17 5.05 -10.97
CA PHE A 136 8.57 4.35 -9.84
C PHE A 136 7.05 4.28 -10.00
N ARG A 137 6.48 3.12 -9.71
CA ARG A 137 5.04 2.89 -9.70
C ARG A 137 4.58 2.64 -8.28
N THR A 138 3.84 3.58 -7.71
CA THR A 138 3.08 3.35 -6.48
C THR A 138 1.78 2.64 -6.83
N ARG A 139 1.51 1.51 -6.18
CA ARG A 139 0.30 0.73 -6.37
C ARG A 139 -0.40 0.53 -5.02
N ILE A 140 -1.58 1.10 -4.86
CA ILE A 140 -2.37 1.03 -3.62
C ILE A 140 -3.75 0.43 -3.87
N LYS A 141 -4.33 -0.17 -2.84
CA LYS A 141 -5.64 -0.82 -2.92
C LYS A 141 -6.76 0.22 -3.03
N LEU A 142 -7.74 -0.05 -3.89
CA LEU A 142 -8.99 0.68 -4.02
C LEU A 142 -10.12 -0.29 -3.66
N PHE A 143 -10.80 -0.06 -2.55
CA PHE A 143 -11.93 -0.88 -2.12
C PHE A 143 -13.24 -0.20 -2.50
N TYR A 144 -14.04 -0.86 -3.33
CA TYR A 144 -15.45 -0.50 -3.52
C TYR A 144 -16.25 -1.08 -2.37
N ARG A 145 -16.87 -0.22 -1.58
CA ARG A 145 -17.60 -0.58 -0.37
C ARG A 145 -19.09 -0.28 -0.53
N PRO A 146 -19.93 -1.30 -0.73
CA PRO A 146 -21.38 -1.16 -0.67
C PRO A 146 -21.85 -0.51 0.64
N LYS A 147 -22.88 0.32 0.54
CA LYS A 147 -23.59 0.86 1.70
C LYS A 147 -24.39 -0.24 2.39
N GLY A 148 -24.40 -0.23 3.72
CA GLY A 148 -25.21 -1.16 4.51
C GLY A 148 -24.56 -2.53 4.77
N LEU A 149 -23.27 -2.69 4.49
CA LEU A 149 -22.53 -3.87 4.97
C LEU A 149 -22.59 -3.97 6.50
N GLU A 150 -22.78 -5.18 7.00
CA GLU A 150 -22.83 -5.45 8.43
C GLU A 150 -21.46 -5.29 9.11
N GLY A 151 -21.45 -4.72 10.32
CA GLY A 151 -20.26 -4.55 11.13
C GLY A 151 -19.45 -3.30 10.79
N ASN A 152 -18.16 -3.31 11.13
CA ASN A 152 -17.22 -2.22 10.89
C ASN A 152 -15.94 -2.77 10.25
N ALA A 153 -15.53 -2.19 9.13
CA ALA A 153 -14.32 -2.58 8.41
C ALA A 153 -13.05 -2.55 9.29
N ASN A 154 -12.97 -1.58 10.21
CA ASN A 154 -11.81 -1.40 11.09
C ASN A 154 -11.78 -2.41 12.26
N ASP A 155 -12.88 -3.12 12.49
CA ASP A 155 -12.96 -4.22 13.46
C ASP A 155 -12.92 -5.59 12.79
N ALA A 156 -13.04 -5.68 11.46
CA ALA A 156 -13.14 -6.93 10.71
C ALA A 156 -12.00 -7.91 11.01
N ALA A 157 -10.79 -7.40 11.23
CA ALA A 157 -9.62 -8.22 11.56
C ALA A 157 -9.80 -9.05 12.85
N LYS A 158 -10.59 -8.56 13.82
CA LYS A 158 -10.85 -9.25 15.10
C LYS A 158 -11.71 -10.49 14.92
N ALA A 159 -12.52 -10.54 13.86
CA ALA A 159 -13.37 -11.68 13.54
C ALA A 159 -12.64 -12.76 12.72
N VAL A 160 -11.43 -12.47 12.21
CA VAL A 160 -10.64 -13.44 11.47
C VAL A 160 -10.18 -14.55 12.40
N THR A 161 -10.45 -15.79 12.01
CA THR A 161 -9.99 -16.98 12.74
C THR A 161 -8.88 -17.68 11.99
N TRP A 162 -8.03 -18.38 12.74
CA TRP A 162 -6.84 -19.04 12.22
C TRP A 162 -6.91 -20.52 12.54
N SER A 163 -6.67 -21.36 11.56
CA SER A 163 -6.68 -22.82 11.68
C SER A 163 -5.59 -23.45 10.83
N THR A 164 -5.40 -24.75 10.94
CA THR A 164 -4.51 -25.51 10.06
C THR A 164 -5.28 -26.47 9.17
N GLN A 165 -4.98 -26.42 7.87
CA GLN A 165 -5.57 -27.33 6.89
C GLN A 165 -4.47 -27.86 5.97
N GLY A 166 -4.35 -29.18 5.86
CA GLY A 166 -3.31 -29.82 5.02
C GLY A 166 -1.88 -29.42 5.41
N GLY A 167 -1.65 -29.18 6.71
CA GLY A 167 -0.35 -28.74 7.24
C GLY A 167 0.01 -27.29 6.91
N LYS A 168 -0.94 -26.46 6.43
CA LYS A 168 -0.75 -25.03 6.18
C LYS A 168 -1.64 -24.18 7.09
N VAL A 169 -1.16 -23.00 7.46
CA VAL A 169 -1.98 -22.00 8.18
C VAL A 169 -3.06 -21.45 7.26
N GLN A 170 -4.29 -21.35 7.75
CA GLN A 170 -5.44 -20.82 7.04
C GLN A 170 -6.08 -19.68 7.84
N ALA A 171 -6.28 -18.54 7.18
CA ALA A 171 -7.06 -17.42 7.71
C ALA A 171 -8.49 -17.50 7.16
N ASN A 172 -9.48 -17.53 8.04
CA ASN A 172 -10.90 -17.47 7.71
C ASN A 172 -11.43 -16.08 8.04
N ASN A 173 -11.95 -15.38 7.03
CA ASN A 173 -12.58 -14.09 7.19
C ASN A 173 -14.10 -14.23 6.97
N PRO A 174 -14.92 -14.20 8.03
CA PRO A 174 -16.37 -14.28 7.90
C PRO A 174 -17.02 -12.95 7.50
N THR A 175 -16.28 -11.84 7.53
CA THR A 175 -16.81 -10.48 7.38
C THR A 175 -17.01 -10.08 5.91
N PRO A 176 -17.82 -9.05 5.61
CA PRO A 176 -17.98 -8.54 4.25
C PRO A 176 -16.83 -7.61 3.80
N TYR A 177 -15.74 -7.49 4.56
CA TYR A 177 -14.61 -6.58 4.29
C TYR A 177 -13.32 -7.33 3.98
N TYR A 178 -12.44 -6.76 3.16
CA TYR A 178 -11.07 -7.26 2.97
C TYR A 178 -10.22 -6.93 4.20
N VAL A 179 -9.48 -7.91 4.72
CA VAL A 179 -8.54 -7.71 5.83
C VAL A 179 -7.11 -7.83 5.33
N SER A 180 -6.31 -6.77 5.50
CA SER A 180 -4.90 -6.78 5.13
C SER A 180 -4.02 -6.99 6.35
N PHE A 181 -3.40 -8.17 6.45
CA PHE A 181 -2.41 -8.49 7.48
C PHE A 181 -1.00 -8.20 6.99
N VAL A 182 -0.21 -7.61 7.87
CA VAL A 182 1.21 -7.30 7.68
C VAL A 182 2.01 -7.79 8.89
N ASN A 183 3.33 -7.89 8.72
CA ASN A 183 4.23 -8.37 9.77
C ASN A 183 3.79 -9.74 10.34
N LEU A 184 3.21 -10.58 9.50
CA LEU A 184 2.74 -11.92 9.89
C LEU A 184 3.94 -12.76 10.34
N SER A 185 3.81 -13.39 11.50
CA SER A 185 4.78 -14.36 11.99
C SER A 185 4.12 -15.46 12.80
N VAL A 186 4.62 -16.68 12.65
CA VAL A 186 4.19 -17.87 13.42
C VAL A 186 5.43 -18.43 14.10
N ASN A 187 5.42 -18.53 15.43
CA ASN A 187 6.56 -19.02 16.20
C ASN A 187 7.91 -18.36 15.80
N GLY A 188 7.89 -17.05 15.55
CA GLY A 188 9.07 -16.26 15.15
C GLY A 188 9.47 -16.37 13.67
N LYS A 189 8.81 -17.22 12.87
CA LYS A 189 9.03 -17.30 11.41
C LYS A 189 8.14 -16.30 10.69
N LYS A 190 8.76 -15.36 9.97
CA LYS A 190 8.06 -14.33 9.19
C LYS A 190 7.37 -14.92 7.96
N LEU A 191 6.21 -14.37 7.63
CA LEU A 191 5.37 -14.66 6.49
C LEU A 191 5.26 -13.45 5.57
N ASP A 192 4.91 -13.71 4.32
CA ASP A 192 4.46 -12.66 3.41
C ASP A 192 3.19 -12.00 3.93
N ASN A 193 3.05 -10.71 3.64
CA ASN A 193 1.83 -9.97 3.92
C ASN A 193 0.66 -10.59 3.13
N ALA A 194 -0.52 -10.63 3.75
CA ALA A 194 -1.67 -11.30 3.18
C ALA A 194 -2.89 -10.38 3.18
N MET A 195 -3.74 -10.51 2.16
CA MET A 195 -5.04 -9.85 2.12
C MET A 195 -6.12 -10.91 2.02
N VAL A 196 -6.88 -11.10 3.10
CA VAL A 196 -7.92 -12.11 3.19
C VAL A 196 -9.22 -11.53 2.60
N PRO A 197 -9.80 -12.15 1.55
CA PRO A 197 -11.04 -11.67 0.95
C PRO A 197 -12.25 -11.77 1.88
N PRO A 198 -13.32 -10.98 1.65
CA PRO A 198 -14.58 -11.12 2.35
C PRO A 198 -15.16 -12.53 2.24
N ARG A 199 -15.75 -13.03 3.33
CA ARG A 199 -16.47 -14.33 3.38
C ARG A 199 -15.68 -15.47 2.72
N SER A 200 -14.38 -15.53 2.99
CA SER A 200 -13.45 -16.44 2.32
C SER A 200 -12.38 -16.97 3.27
N ASN A 201 -11.78 -18.08 2.86
CA ASN A 201 -10.55 -18.61 3.45
C ASN A 201 -9.35 -18.24 2.58
N LEU A 202 -8.19 -18.02 3.21
CA LEU A 202 -6.91 -17.85 2.54
C LEU A 202 -5.87 -18.76 3.19
N ALA A 203 -5.31 -19.69 2.40
CA ALA A 203 -4.19 -20.50 2.83
C ALA A 203 -2.87 -19.72 2.71
N LEU A 204 -2.06 -19.73 3.77
CA LEU A 204 -0.73 -19.16 3.80
C LEU A 204 0.31 -20.27 3.61
N ASN A 205 1.36 -19.99 2.86
CA ASN A 205 2.41 -20.97 2.54
C ASN A 205 3.40 -21.15 3.71
N LEU A 206 2.91 -21.60 4.86
CA LEU A 206 3.74 -21.94 6.02
C LEU A 206 3.09 -23.06 6.84
N PRO A 207 3.91 -24.01 7.35
CA PRO A 207 3.45 -24.95 8.35
C PRO A 207 3.11 -24.25 9.66
N GLY A 208 1.97 -24.63 10.23
CA GLY A 208 1.55 -24.26 11.57
C GLY A 208 0.91 -25.46 12.24
N ASN A 209 1.01 -25.50 13.57
CA ASN A 209 0.31 -26.49 14.39
C ASN A 209 -0.76 -25.75 15.21
N ALA A 210 -1.84 -26.46 15.54
CA ALA A 210 -2.81 -25.98 16.53
C ALA A 210 -2.07 -25.58 17.82
N GLY A 211 -2.51 -24.48 18.43
CA GLY A 211 -1.87 -23.86 19.60
C GLY A 211 -0.69 -22.93 19.30
N SER A 212 -0.21 -22.86 18.04
CA SER A 212 0.85 -21.91 17.69
C SER A 212 0.35 -20.47 17.75
N LYS A 213 1.18 -19.58 18.32
CA LYS A 213 0.88 -18.13 18.39
C LYS A 213 1.20 -17.48 17.04
N ILE A 214 0.25 -16.68 16.57
CA ILE A 214 0.41 -15.75 15.46
C ILE A 214 0.59 -14.35 16.04
N SER A 215 1.70 -13.69 15.68
CA SER A 215 1.85 -12.26 15.90
C SER A 215 1.77 -11.55 14.55
N THR A 216 0.87 -10.59 14.44
CA THR A 216 0.64 -9.85 13.20
C THR A 216 0.10 -8.45 13.49
N SER A 217 -0.12 -7.68 12.45
CA SER A 217 -0.84 -6.42 12.51
C SER A 217 -1.78 -6.36 11.31
N PHE A 218 -2.88 -5.65 11.44
CA PHE A 218 -3.73 -5.34 10.30
C PHE A 218 -3.65 -3.86 9.92
N VAL A 219 -3.89 -3.57 8.65
CA VAL A 219 -3.96 -2.19 8.14
C VAL A 219 -5.41 -1.75 8.08
N ASN A 220 -5.77 -0.70 8.80
CA ASN A 220 -7.12 -0.16 8.85
C ASN A 220 -7.42 0.75 7.64
N ASP A 221 -8.62 1.35 7.55
CA ASP A 221 -9.02 2.19 6.41
C ASP A 221 -8.15 3.45 6.25
N TYR A 222 -7.60 3.96 7.35
CA TYR A 222 -6.73 5.13 7.40
C TYR A 222 -5.27 4.82 7.08
N GLY A 223 -4.94 3.54 6.85
CA GLY A 223 -3.57 3.09 6.61
C GLY A 223 -2.74 2.89 7.88
N ALA A 224 -3.33 2.99 9.07
CA ALA A 224 -2.63 2.70 10.32
C ALA A 224 -2.43 1.20 10.50
N VAL A 225 -1.26 0.83 11.01
CA VAL A 225 -0.88 -0.56 11.32
C VAL A 225 -1.23 -0.83 12.78
N ILE A 226 -2.17 -1.73 13.02
CA ILE A 226 -2.68 -2.05 14.35
C ILE A 226 -2.26 -3.48 14.72
N PRO A 227 -1.45 -3.67 15.78
CA PRO A 227 -1.06 -5.00 16.24
C PRO A 227 -2.27 -5.85 16.66
N ILE A 228 -2.23 -7.13 16.34
CA ILE A 228 -3.20 -8.12 16.78
C ILE A 228 -2.51 -9.48 16.94
N ASP A 229 -2.71 -10.10 18.09
CA ASP A 229 -2.25 -11.46 18.37
C ASP A 229 -3.40 -12.44 18.15
N ALA A 230 -3.09 -13.60 17.60
CA ALA A 230 -4.04 -14.69 17.42
C ALA A 230 -3.39 -16.04 17.74
N VAL A 231 -4.20 -17.06 17.92
CA VAL A 231 -3.76 -18.45 18.13
C VAL A 231 -4.41 -19.31 17.08
N ILE A 232 -3.63 -20.21 16.49
CA ILE A 232 -4.13 -21.23 15.56
C ILE A 232 -4.97 -22.22 16.35
N ARG A 233 -6.23 -22.37 15.97
CA ARG A 233 -7.14 -23.39 16.53
C ARG A 233 -6.94 -24.72 15.84
#